data_AF-A0A678T6F1-F1
#
_entry.id   AF-A0A678T6F1-F1
#
_cell.length_a   1.000
_cell.length_b   1.000
_cell.length_c   1.000
_cell.angle_alpha   90.00
_cell.angle_beta   90.00
_cell.angle_gamma   90.00
#
_symmetry.space_group_name_H-M   'P 1'
#
loop_
_entity.id
_entity.type
_entity.pdbx_description
1 polymer ?
#
loop_
_entity_poly.entity_id
_entity_poly.type
_entity_poly.pdbx_seq_one_letter_code
_entity_poly.pdbx_strand_id
1 'polypeptide(L)' 'MVAVWPRWVGTSRGGRSRPMQFTPERFLEGGDSVGVDMTGTKGIRIMPFGVGRMICVGLSIAMLHLESLVANMVREFE' A
#
# COMPACT_ATOMS: atom_id res chain seq x y z
N MET A 1 16.74 -7.32 -17.43
CA MET A 1 15.48 -6.78 -16.90
C MET A 1 15.09 -7.63 -15.69
N VAL A 2 15.34 -7.16 -14.46
CA VAL A 2 15.00 -7.95 -13.27
C VAL A 2 13.50 -7.83 -13.05
N ALA A 3 12.77 -8.94 -13.17
CA ALA A 3 11.37 -8.98 -12.83
C ALA A 3 11.22 -9.10 -11.31
N VAL A 4 10.67 -8.08 -10.66
CA VAL A 4 10.23 -8.17 -9.28
C VAL A 4 8.74 -8.47 -9.30
N TRP A 5 8.33 -9.62 -8.78
CA TRP A 5 6.92 -9.99 -8.75
C TRP A 5 6.18 -9.19 -7.65
N PRO A 6 5.14 -8.41 -7.97
CA PRO A 6 4.45 -7.54 -7.01
C PRO A 6 3.88 -8.31 -5.82
N ARG A 7 3.35 -9.52 -6.05
CA ARG A 7 2.79 -10.38 -4.99
C ARG A 7 3.79 -10.66 -3.88
N TRP A 8 5.05 -10.90 -4.23
CA TRP A 8 6.08 -11.29 -3.26
C TRP A 8 6.54 -10.13 -2.39
N VAL A 9 6.44 -8.89 -2.85
CA VAL A 9 6.83 -7.73 -2.03
C VAL A 9 5.94 -7.57 -0.81
N GLY A 10 4.62 -7.64 -0.99
CA GLY A 10 3.68 -7.48 0.12
C GLY A 10 3.54 -8.72 1.02
N THR A 11 3.94 -9.91 0.55
CA THR A 11 3.66 -11.19 1.21
C THR A 11 4.89 -12.04 1.55
N SER A 12 6.11 -11.57 1.25
CA SER A 12 7.33 -12.30 1.54
C SER A 12 7.53 -12.51 3.05
N ARG A 13 8.02 -13.71 3.40
CA ARG A 13 8.17 -14.23 4.77
C ARG A 13 9.08 -13.41 5.70
N GLY A 14 9.78 -12.38 5.20
CA GLY A 14 10.77 -11.61 5.96
C GLY A 14 10.42 -10.14 6.21
N GLY A 15 9.24 -9.66 5.81
CA GLY A 15 8.96 -8.21 5.78
C GLY A 15 7.89 -7.69 6.75
N ARG A 16 6.85 -8.48 7.08
CA ARG A 16 5.72 -8.05 7.93
C ARG A 16 5.07 -9.22 8.67
N SER A 17 4.55 -8.97 9.88
CA SER A 17 3.71 -9.95 10.58
C SER A 17 2.41 -10.21 9.80
N ARG A 18 2.00 -11.49 9.72
CA ARG A 18 0.73 -11.99 9.16
C ARG A 18 0.31 -11.34 7.82
N PRO A 19 1.06 -11.57 6.73
CA PRO A 19 0.84 -10.90 5.44
C PRO A 19 -0.51 -11.20 4.76
N MET A 20 -1.16 -12.30 5.12
CA MET A 20 -2.45 -12.73 4.55
C MET A 20 -3.66 -12.19 5.31
N GLN A 21 -3.45 -11.53 6.46
CA GLN A 21 -4.53 -10.91 7.23
C GLN A 21 -4.67 -9.44 6.86
N PHE A 22 -5.92 -9.01 6.73
CA PHE A 22 -6.24 -7.59 6.64
C PHE A 22 -6.16 -6.98 8.05
N THR A 23 -5.19 -6.10 8.27
CA THR A 23 -4.93 -5.45 9.57
C THR A 23 -4.57 -3.98 9.28
N PRO A 24 -5.54 -3.06 9.21
CA PRO A 24 -5.28 -1.67 8.83
C PRO A 24 -4.32 -0.97 9.81
N GLU A 25 -4.31 -1.37 11.08
CA GLU A 25 -3.48 -0.81 12.15
C GLU A 25 -1.98 -0.94 11.86
N ARG A 26 -1.57 -1.87 10.99
CA ARG A 26 -0.15 -2.05 10.63
C ARG A 26 0.49 -0.83 9.98
N PHE A 27 -0.32 0.07 9.40
CA PHE A 27 0.13 1.29 8.75
C PHE A 27 0.12 2.52 9.70
N LEU A 28 -0.46 2.37 10.90
CA LEU A 28 -0.47 3.39 11.95
C LEU A 28 0.79 3.29 12.82
N GLU A 29 1.08 4.34 13.59
CA GLU A 29 2.24 4.41 14.49
C GLU A 29 2.41 3.15 15.35
N GLY A 30 3.64 2.66 15.47
CA GLY A 30 3.96 1.39 16.15
C GLY A 30 3.74 0.12 15.34
N GLY A 31 3.17 0.20 14.13
CA GLY A 31 2.99 -0.94 13.23
C GLY A 31 4.20 -1.26 12.34
N ASP A 32 4.27 -2.50 11.84
CA ASP A 32 5.35 -3.00 10.97
C ASP A 32 5.48 -2.26 9.62
N SER A 33 4.45 -1.48 9.24
CA SER A 33 4.32 -0.78 7.96
C SER A 33 4.22 0.74 8.10
N VAL A 34 4.63 1.29 9.25
CA VAL A 34 4.69 2.74 9.46
C VAL A 34 5.58 3.40 8.41
N GLY A 35 5.10 4.51 7.85
CA GLY A 35 5.86 5.35 6.92
C GLY A 35 6.14 4.69 5.57
N VAL A 36 5.42 3.63 5.22
CA VAL A 36 5.46 3.02 3.88
C VAL A 36 4.88 4.01 2.88
N ASP A 37 5.62 4.25 1.80
CA ASP A 37 5.18 5.07 0.68
C ASP A 37 4.74 4.19 -0.51
N MET A 38 3.78 4.71 -1.28
CA MET A 38 3.25 4.01 -2.46
C MET A 38 4.20 4.07 -3.66
N THR A 39 5.16 5.01 -3.64
CA THR A 39 6.14 5.23 -4.70
C THR A 39 7.41 4.40 -4.53
N GLY A 40 7.63 3.80 -3.35
CA GLY A 40 8.79 2.97 -3.03
C GLY A 40 10.11 3.72 -2.83
N THR A 41 10.07 5.04 -2.66
CA THR A 41 11.26 5.90 -2.43
C THR A 41 11.89 5.68 -1.06
N LYS A 42 11.10 5.31 -0.03
CA LYS A 42 11.60 5.02 1.32
C LYS A 42 11.91 3.53 1.54
N GLY A 43 12.02 2.77 0.45
CA GLY A 43 12.20 1.32 0.45
C GLY A 43 10.94 0.59 0.03
N ILE A 44 11.10 -0.41 -0.85
CA ILE A 44 9.99 -1.14 -1.46
C ILE A 44 9.45 -2.18 -0.46
N ARG A 45 8.40 -1.81 0.28
CA ARG A 45 7.66 -2.73 1.15
C ARG A 45 6.29 -3.14 0.58
N ILE A 46 5.76 -2.37 -0.37
CA ILE A 46 4.59 -2.69 -1.21
C ILE A 46 4.81 -2.10 -2.61
N MET A 47 4.10 -2.62 -3.62
CA MET A 47 4.08 -2.05 -4.98
C MET A 47 2.66 -2.12 -5.58
N PRO A 48 1.65 -1.45 -4.98
CA PRO A 48 0.27 -1.57 -5.44
C PRO A 48 0.04 -0.94 -6.81
N PHE A 49 0.78 0.13 -7.12
CA PHE A 49 0.65 0.91 -8.35
C PHE A 49 1.94 0.91 -9.18
N GLY A 50 2.81 -0.08 -8.98
CA GLY A 50 4.16 -0.06 -9.55
C GLY A 50 5.11 0.90 -8.80
N VAL A 51 6.35 1.00 -9.28
CA VAL A 51 7.44 1.79 -8.66
C VAL A 51 8.34 2.36 -9.75
N GLY A 52 8.97 3.52 -9.48
CA GLY A 52 9.94 4.15 -10.36
C GLY A 52 9.34 4.58 -11.70
N ARG A 53 10.01 4.25 -12.80
CA ARG A 53 9.58 4.64 -14.17
C ARG A 53 8.32 3.89 -14.67
N MET A 54 7.91 2.83 -13.98
CA MET A 54 6.70 2.05 -14.28
C MET A 54 5.61 2.29 -13.23
N ILE A 55 5.64 3.44 -12.55
CA ILE A 55 4.58 3.81 -11.62
C ILE A 55 3.32 4.21 -12.40
N CYS A 56 2.15 3.85 -11.87
CA CYS A 56 0.87 4.26 -12.39
C CYS A 56 0.79 5.79 -12.42
N VAL A 57 0.57 6.36 -13.60
CA VAL A 57 0.37 7.81 -13.78
C VAL A 57 -0.86 8.33 -13.04
N GLY A 58 -1.82 7.46 -12.74
CA GLY A 58 -3.05 7.76 -12.01
C GLY A 58 -2.96 7.56 -10.49
N LEU A 59 -1.76 7.35 -9.91
CA LEU A 59 -1.60 7.06 -8.48
C LEU A 59 -2.34 8.07 -7.57
N SER A 60 -2.14 9.37 -7.80
CA SER A 60 -2.74 10.42 -6.96
C SER A 60 -4.27 10.45 -7.07
N ILE A 61 -4.80 10.24 -8.28
CA ILE A 61 -6.25 10.22 -8.53
C ILE A 61 -6.87 8.97 -7.88
N ALA A 62 -6.23 7.81 -8.04
CA ALA A 62 -6.69 6.57 -7.42
C ALA A 62 -6.77 6.68 -5.90
N MET A 63 -5.75 7.30 -5.27
CA MET A 63 -5.75 7.54 -3.82
C MET A 63 -6.87 8.46 -3.37
N LEU A 64 -7.07 9.58 -4.07
CA LEU A 64 -8.17 10.50 -3.77
C LEU A 64 -9.54 9.80 -3.85
N HIS A 65 -9.74 8.94 -4.85
CA HIS A 65 -10.97 8.17 -4.98
C HIS A 65 -11.15 7.14 -3.87
N LEU A 66 -10.09 6.46 -3.45
CA LEU A 66 -10.15 5.50 -2.33
C LEU A 66 -10.48 6.21 -1.01
N GLU A 67 -9.85 7.35 -0.74
CA GLU A 67 -10.13 8.16 0.45
C GLU A 67 -11.57 8.68 0.44
N SER A 68 -12.02 9.20 -0.71
CA SER A 68 -13.41 9.69 -0.86
C SER A 68 -14.43 8.56 -0.73
N LEU A 69 -14.13 7.37 -1.25
CA LEU A 69 -15.01 6.21 -1.14
C LEU A 69 -15.19 5.83 0.34
N VAL A 70 -14.09 5.71 1.10
CA VAL A 70 -14.15 5.39 2.53
C VAL A 70 -14.83 6.50 3.32
N ALA A 71 -14.50 7.77 3.06
CA ALA A 71 -15.12 8.90 3.73
C ALA A 71 -16.64 8.97 3.47
N ASN A 72 -17.08 8.71 2.24
CA ASN A 72 -18.50 8.65 1.91
C ASN A 72 -19.20 7.45 2.56
N MET A 73 -18.55 6.28 2.62
CA MET A 73 -19.09 5.12 3.32
C MET A 73 -19.27 5.42 4.82
N VAL A 74 -18.29 6.03 5.47
CA VAL A 74 -18.41 6.44 6.87
C VAL A 74 -19.55 7.45 7.03
N ARG A 75 -19.57 8.52 6.23
CA ARG A 75 -20.61 9.57 6.34
C ARG A 75 -22.04 9.05 6.15
N GLU A 76 -22.26 8.09 5.25
CA GLU A 76 -23.60 7.60 4.92
C GLU A 76 -24.11 6.51 5.88
N PHE A 77 -23.19 5.75 6.49
CA PHE A 77 -23.52 4.58 7.31
C PHE A 77 -23.14 4.73 8.80
N GLU A 78 -22.76 5.93 9.22
CA GLU A 78 -22.54 6.34 10.62
C GLU A 78 -23.74 7.13 11.14
#